data_AF-A0A957ACY6-F1
#
_entry.id   AF-A0A957ACY6-F1
#
_cell.length_a   1.000
_cell.length_b   1.000
_cell.length_c   1.000
_cell.angle_alpha   90.00
_cell.angle_beta   90.00
_cell.angle_gamma   90.00
#
_symmetry.space_group_name_H-M   'P 1'
#
loop_
_entity.id
_entity.type
_entity.pdbx_description
1 polymer ?
#
loop_
_entity_poly.entity_id
_entity_poly.type
_entity_poly.pdbx_seq_one_letter_code
_entity_poly.pdbx_strand_id
1 'polypeptide(L)'
;MKAAEVRRAMAAAMDTASELGLRVDDGVVLQNSNRLVVRLLPCDVLARVASPGHQRGTTFEVEVARRLAETDAPVAGLEPRVEPRVYHRDGFAVTLWTYHEPVLPRDVAPREYADALERLHAGMRQTNLAAPHFTTRVAEARRLVDNRQDTPDLPGADRKLLSKTLQ
;
A
#
# COMPACT_ATOMS: atom_id res chain seq x y z
N MET A 1 1.62 11.33 6.69
CA MET A 1 3.03 11.66 7.04
C MET A 1 3.20 13.17 7.18
N LYS A 2 4.03 13.61 8.12
CA LYS A 2 4.34 15.05 8.31
C LYS A 2 5.22 15.55 7.16
N ALA A 3 5.23 16.86 6.90
CA ALA A 3 5.92 17.44 5.73
C ALA A 3 7.42 17.04 5.60
N ALA A 4 8.17 17.00 6.70
CA ALA A 4 9.56 16.57 6.68
C ALA A 4 9.73 15.08 6.33
N GLU A 5 8.81 14.24 6.80
CA GLU A 5 8.79 12.81 6.53
C GLU A 5 8.37 12.53 5.08
N VAL A 6 7.42 13.31 4.53
CA VAL A 6 7.03 13.25 3.11
C VAL A 6 8.22 13.52 2.20
N ARG A 7 9.02 14.56 2.48
CA ARG A 7 10.23 14.85 1.68
C ARG A 7 11.23 13.70 1.70
N ARG A 8 11.48 13.12 2.88
CA ARG A 8 12.38 11.96 3.02
C ARG A 8 11.85 10.72 2.30
N ALA A 9 10.56 10.44 2.42
CA ALA A 9 9.92 9.30 1.76
C ALA A 9 9.90 9.45 0.23
N MET A 10 9.69 10.68 -0.27
CA MET A 10 9.76 10.99 -1.69
C MET A 10 11.19 10.82 -2.23
N ALA A 11 12.19 11.33 -1.51
CA ALA A 11 13.60 11.10 -1.86
C ALA A 11 13.94 9.60 -1.89
N ALA A 12 13.52 8.84 -0.87
CA ALA A 12 13.72 7.39 -0.84
C ALA A 12 13.06 6.69 -2.04
N ALA A 13 11.87 7.12 -2.48
CA ALA A 13 11.24 6.56 -3.69
C ALA A 13 12.02 6.89 -4.97
N MET A 14 12.40 8.15 -5.14
CA MET A 14 13.15 8.62 -6.31
C MET A 14 14.51 7.93 -6.42
N ASP A 15 15.27 7.90 -5.32
CA ASP A 15 16.59 7.27 -5.33
C ASP A 15 16.53 5.76 -5.53
N THR A 16 15.50 5.10 -4.99
CA THR A 16 15.27 3.66 -5.23
C THR A 16 15.03 3.40 -6.72
N ALA A 17 14.18 4.19 -7.37
CA ALA A 17 13.91 4.05 -8.79
C ALA A 17 15.15 4.37 -9.65
N SER A 18 15.90 5.42 -9.31
CA SER A 18 17.15 5.79 -9.99
C SER A 18 18.22 4.71 -9.87
N GLU A 19 18.39 4.09 -8.70
CA GLU A 19 19.32 2.97 -8.50
C GLU A 19 18.95 1.74 -9.33
N LEU A 20 17.65 1.56 -9.60
CA LEU A 20 17.13 0.50 -10.48
C LEU A 20 17.20 0.86 -11.96
N GLY A 21 17.84 1.98 -12.33
CA GLY A 21 18.04 2.41 -13.71
C GLY A 21 16.84 3.11 -14.34
N LEU A 22 15.82 3.47 -13.56
CA LEU A 22 14.71 4.28 -14.04
C LEU A 22 15.10 5.76 -14.03
N ARG A 23 14.77 6.49 -15.10
CA ARG A 23 14.98 7.93 -15.14
C ARG A 23 13.97 8.64 -14.24
N VAL A 24 14.44 9.27 -13.17
CA VAL A 24 13.61 10.04 -12.24
C VAL A 24 14.22 11.41 -11.98
N ASP A 25 13.48 12.44 -12.35
CA ASP A 25 13.85 13.85 -12.22
C ASP A 25 13.00 14.53 -11.13
N ASP A 26 11.73 14.12 -10.95
CA ASP A 26 10.80 14.69 -9.97
C ASP A 26 9.74 13.68 -9.49
N GLY A 27 8.98 14.02 -8.45
CA GLY A 27 7.89 13.21 -7.88
C GLY A 27 6.66 14.03 -7.51
N VAL A 28 5.49 13.61 -8.00
CA VAL A 28 4.20 14.23 -7.67
C VAL A 28 3.48 13.39 -6.63
N VAL A 29 3.22 13.97 -5.45
CA VAL A 29 2.43 13.31 -4.40
C VAL A 29 0.97 13.22 -4.83
N LEU A 30 0.46 12.00 -4.98
CA LEU A 30 -0.94 11.72 -5.31
C LEU A 30 -1.78 11.52 -4.03
N GLN A 31 -1.20 10.90 -3.01
CA GLN A 31 -1.88 10.63 -1.76
C GLN A 31 -0.89 10.61 -0.58
N ASN A 32 -1.28 11.19 0.55
CA ASN A 32 -0.51 11.15 1.80
C ASN A 32 -1.43 10.72 2.95
N SER A 33 -1.41 9.43 3.28
CA SER A 33 -2.17 8.85 4.39
C SER A 33 -1.26 7.90 5.20
N ASN A 34 -1.70 6.67 5.47
CA ASN A 34 -0.87 5.61 6.08
C ASN A 34 0.33 5.22 5.20
N ARG A 35 0.23 5.50 3.90
CA ARG A 35 1.32 5.40 2.92
C ARG A 35 1.36 6.69 2.10
N LEU A 36 2.57 7.06 1.66
CA LEU A 36 2.75 8.06 0.64
C LEU A 36 2.65 7.38 -0.72
N VAL A 37 1.88 7.96 -1.64
CA VAL A 37 1.77 7.52 -3.03
C VAL A 37 2.28 8.64 -3.91
N VAL A 38 3.29 8.35 -4.73
CA VAL A 38 4.01 9.31 -5.56
C VAL A 38 4.04 8.82 -6.99
N ARG A 39 3.72 9.68 -7.96
CA ARG A 39 4.06 9.45 -9.37
C ARG A 39 5.46 9.99 -9.62
N LEU A 40 6.37 9.12 -10.03
CA LEU A 40 7.75 9.46 -10.38
C LEU A 40 7.80 9.86 -11.85
N LEU A 41 8.42 10.99 -12.13
CA LEU A 41 8.55 11.56 -13.48
C LEU A 41 10.02 11.60 -13.90
N PRO A 42 10.33 11.39 -15.19
CA PRO A 42 9.43 11.10 -16.31
C PRO A 42 9.16 9.60 -16.52
N CYS A 43 9.64 8.70 -15.67
CA CYS A 43 9.47 7.25 -15.88
C CYS A 43 8.03 6.74 -15.74
N ASP A 44 7.10 7.56 -15.23
CA ASP A 44 5.69 7.25 -15.02
C ASP A 44 5.46 6.02 -14.14
N VAL A 45 6.23 5.93 -13.05
CA VAL A 45 6.09 4.87 -12.03
C VAL A 45 5.31 5.38 -10.84
N LEU A 46 4.37 4.57 -10.35
CA LEU A 46 3.69 4.83 -9.08
C LEU A 46 4.49 4.19 -7.94
N ALA A 47 5.14 5.00 -7.12
CA ALA A 47 5.79 4.56 -5.90
C ALA A 47 4.81 4.61 -4.71
N ARG A 48 4.68 3.48 -4.00
CA ARG A 48 4.00 3.42 -2.70
C ARG A 48 5.02 3.24 -1.60
N VAL A 49 5.08 4.21 -0.69
CA VAL A 49 6.07 4.32 0.38
C VAL A 49 5.39 4.17 1.73
N ALA A 50 5.74 3.13 2.47
CA ALA A 50 5.29 2.90 3.82
C ALA A 50 6.31 3.41 4.84
N SER A 51 5.84 4.19 5.82
CA SER A 51 6.65 4.63 6.95
C SER A 51 7.00 3.46 7.88
N PRO A 52 8.07 3.54 8.71
CA PRO A 52 8.52 2.46 9.58
C PRO A 52 7.40 1.73 10.35
N GLY A 53 6.41 2.47 10.86
CA GLY A 53 5.28 1.90 11.61
C GLY A 53 4.20 1.21 10.76
N HIS A 54 4.23 1.37 9.43
CA HIS A 54 3.18 0.93 8.51
C HIS A 54 3.69 -0.01 7.40
N GLN A 55 4.88 -0.61 7.58
CA GLN A 55 5.44 -1.55 6.61
C GLN A 55 4.83 -2.96 6.68
N ARG A 56 4.02 -3.23 7.72
CA ARG A 56 3.36 -4.53 7.88
C ARG A 56 2.46 -4.82 6.68
N GLY A 57 2.61 -6.01 6.13
CA GLY A 57 1.82 -6.49 4.99
C GLY A 57 2.27 -5.95 3.64
N THR A 58 3.32 -5.11 3.54
CA THR A 58 3.82 -4.64 2.24
C THR A 58 4.31 -5.81 1.37
N THR A 59 5.04 -6.77 1.93
CA THR A 59 5.46 -7.99 1.19
C THR A 59 4.26 -8.83 0.75
N PHE A 60 3.24 -8.95 1.60
CA PHE A 60 2.02 -9.69 1.25
C PHE A 60 1.25 -8.99 0.13
N GLU A 61 1.18 -7.66 0.13
CA GLU A 61 0.56 -6.87 -0.93
C GLU A 61 1.26 -7.05 -2.28
N VAL A 62 2.60 -7.07 -2.29
CA VAL A 62 3.39 -7.39 -3.49
C VAL A 62 3.05 -8.78 -4.01
N GLU A 63 3.00 -9.80 -3.15
CA GLU A 63 2.68 -11.16 -3.58
C GLU A 63 1.23 -11.29 -4.09
N VAL A 64 0.27 -10.62 -3.43
CA VAL A 64 -1.13 -10.56 -3.90
C VAL A 64 -1.20 -9.95 -5.30
N ALA A 65 -0.56 -8.80 -5.51
CA ALA A 65 -0.57 -8.12 -6.80
C ALA A 65 0.10 -8.96 -7.89
N ARG A 66 1.25 -9.56 -7.58
CA ARG A 66 1.99 -10.44 -8.51
C ARG A 66 1.14 -11.62 -8.96
N ARG A 67 0.46 -12.30 -8.02
CA ARG A 67 -0.40 -13.45 -8.32
C ARG A 67 -1.66 -13.06 -9.07
N LEU A 68 -2.30 -11.95 -8.70
CA LEU A 68 -3.52 -11.50 -9.39
C LEU A 68 -3.23 -10.99 -10.80
N ALA A 69 -2.05 -10.44 -11.05
CA ALA A 69 -1.60 -10.05 -12.39
C ALA A 69 -1.40 -11.27 -13.34
N GLU A 70 -1.28 -12.49 -12.81
CA GLU A 70 -1.26 -13.74 -13.58
C GLU A 70 -2.68 -14.22 -13.95
N THR A 71 -3.73 -13.48 -13.58
CA THR A 71 -5.16 -13.79 -13.82
C THR A 71 -5.86 -12.67 -14.59
N ASP A 72 -7.13 -12.86 -14.96
CA ASP A 72 -7.97 -11.81 -15.58
C ASP A 72 -8.52 -10.76 -14.60
N ALA A 73 -8.01 -10.75 -13.36
CA ALA A 73 -8.43 -9.80 -12.33
C ALA A 73 -8.03 -8.35 -12.71
N PRO A 74 -8.94 -7.37 -12.54
CA PRO A 74 -8.66 -5.98 -12.86
C PRO A 74 -7.83 -5.32 -11.75
N VAL A 75 -6.54 -5.66 -11.67
CA VAL A 75 -5.59 -5.10 -10.69
C VAL A 75 -4.48 -4.32 -11.38
N ALA A 76 -3.97 -3.28 -10.71
CA ALA A 76 -2.75 -2.62 -11.14
C ALA A 76 -1.55 -3.52 -10.88
N GLY A 77 -0.69 -3.67 -11.90
CA GLY A 77 0.53 -4.47 -11.82
C GLY A 77 1.66 -3.74 -11.07
N LEU A 78 2.67 -4.54 -10.69
CA LEU A 78 3.98 -4.02 -10.26
C LEU A 78 4.73 -3.47 -11.48
N GLU A 79 5.67 -2.56 -11.26
CA GLU A 79 6.46 -1.96 -12.33
C GLU A 79 7.30 -3.04 -13.06
N PRO A 80 7.02 -3.33 -14.35
CA PRO A 80 7.62 -4.48 -15.05
C PRO A 80 9.11 -4.32 -15.38
N ARG A 81 9.66 -3.10 -15.35
CA ARG A 81 11.09 -2.84 -15.64
C ARG A 81 12.01 -3.21 -14.48
N VAL A 82 11.47 -3.57 -13.31
CA VAL A 82 12.25 -3.85 -12.09
C VAL A 82 11.74 -5.11 -11.39
N GLU A 83 12.56 -5.66 -10.50
CA GLU A 83 12.18 -6.83 -9.71
C GLU A 83 10.92 -6.57 -8.85
N PRO A 84 9.91 -7.46 -8.88
CA PRO A 84 8.63 -7.27 -8.18
C PRO A 84 8.76 -7.54 -6.68
N ARG A 85 9.44 -6.65 -5.95
CA ARG A 85 9.74 -6.79 -4.51
C ARG A 85 9.56 -5.50 -3.73
N VAL A 86 9.67 -5.62 -2.41
CA VAL A 86 9.78 -4.48 -1.49
C VAL A 86 11.24 -4.03 -1.43
N TYR A 87 11.46 -2.74 -1.61
CA TYR A 87 12.77 -2.10 -1.48
C TYR A 87 12.82 -1.32 -0.16
N HIS A 88 13.84 -1.56 0.65
CA HIS A 88 14.02 -0.83 1.90
C HIS A 88 15.07 0.26 1.74
N ARG A 89 14.71 1.51 2.03
CA ARG A 89 15.61 2.66 1.95
C ARG A 89 15.27 3.70 3.01
N ASP A 90 16.26 4.18 3.75
CA ASP A 90 16.14 5.21 4.79
C ASP A 90 15.06 4.94 5.86
N GLY A 91 14.80 3.67 6.14
CA GLY A 91 13.76 3.22 7.06
C GLY A 91 12.35 3.19 6.45
N PHE A 92 12.19 3.43 5.15
CA PHE A 92 10.94 3.26 4.42
C PHE A 92 10.91 1.94 3.65
N ALA A 93 9.71 1.41 3.44
CA ALA A 93 9.47 0.33 2.49
C ALA A 93 8.83 0.92 1.22
N VAL A 94 9.52 0.80 0.09
CA VAL A 94 9.12 1.31 -1.22
C VAL A 94 8.70 0.13 -2.09
N THR A 95 7.56 0.28 -2.77
CA THR A 95 7.10 -0.64 -3.82
C THR A 95 6.77 0.16 -5.07
N LEU A 96 7.11 -0.38 -6.23
CA LEU A 96 7.00 0.30 -7.52
C LEU A 96 5.93 -0.38 -8.36
N TRP A 97 5.01 0.41 -8.90
CA TRP A 97 3.79 -0.04 -9.57
C TRP A 97 3.63 0.66 -10.90
N THR A 98 2.92 0.02 -11.82
CA THR A 98 2.46 0.66 -13.04
C THR A 98 1.52 1.82 -12.69
N TYR A 99 1.80 3.01 -13.20
CA TYR A 99 0.90 4.14 -13.08
C TYR A 99 -0.27 4.01 -14.07
N HIS A 100 -1.49 4.20 -13.58
CA HIS A 100 -2.69 4.32 -14.40
C HIS A 100 -3.31 5.69 -14.15
N GLU A 101 -3.66 6.40 -15.22
CA GLU A 101 -4.33 7.69 -15.12
C GLU A 101 -5.72 7.49 -14.48
N PRO A 102 -6.09 8.30 -13.47
CA PRO A 102 -7.38 8.16 -12.81
C PRO A 102 -8.53 8.49 -13.76
N VAL A 103 -9.56 7.64 -13.75
CA VAL A 103 -10.84 7.90 -14.39
C VAL A 103 -11.77 8.60 -13.41
N LEU A 104 -12.57 9.59 -13.85
CA LEU A 104 -13.46 10.30 -12.94
C LEU A 104 -14.59 9.38 -12.46
N PRO A 105 -15.03 9.47 -11.20
CA PRO A 105 -16.05 8.55 -10.65
C PRO A 105 -17.37 8.53 -11.43
N ARG A 106 -17.73 9.62 -12.11
CA ARG A 106 -18.94 9.73 -12.94
C ARG A 106 -18.85 8.96 -14.26
N ASP A 107 -17.63 8.58 -14.67
CA ASP A 107 -17.37 7.91 -15.95
C ASP A 107 -17.36 6.37 -15.80
N VAL A 108 -17.58 5.85 -14.59
CA VAL A 108 -17.73 4.40 -14.33
C VAL A 108 -19.15 4.12 -13.87
N ALA A 109 -19.90 3.37 -14.65
CA ALA A 109 -21.25 3.00 -14.29
C ALA A 109 -21.25 2.01 -13.10
N PRO A 110 -22.24 2.04 -12.19
CA PRO A 110 -22.30 1.11 -11.05
C PRO A 110 -22.22 -0.37 -11.45
N ARG A 111 -22.80 -0.73 -12.60
CA ARG A 111 -22.74 -2.09 -13.15
C ARG A 111 -21.32 -2.50 -13.53
N GLU A 112 -20.58 -1.62 -14.22
CA GLU A 112 -19.20 -1.90 -14.62
C GLU A 112 -18.30 -2.09 -13.40
N TYR A 113 -18.54 -1.32 -12.34
CA TYR A 113 -17.83 -1.49 -11.07
C TYR A 113 -18.15 -2.84 -10.41
N ALA A 114 -19.42 -3.26 -10.41
CA ALA A 114 -19.84 -4.56 -9.89
C ALA A 114 -19.20 -5.71 -10.69
N ASP A 115 -19.19 -5.61 -12.02
CA ASP A 115 -18.57 -6.59 -12.91
C ASP A 115 -17.04 -6.70 -12.65
N ALA A 116 -16.36 -5.57 -12.42
CA ALA A 116 -14.95 -5.55 -12.05
C ALA A 116 -14.70 -6.25 -10.70
N LEU A 117 -15.58 -6.05 -9.72
CA LEU A 117 -15.49 -6.70 -8.42
C LEU A 117 -15.72 -8.22 -8.51
N GLU A 118 -16.66 -8.67 -9.35
CA GLU A 118 -16.88 -10.10 -9.60
C GLU A 118 -15.64 -10.75 -10.22
N ARG A 119 -15.05 -10.10 -11.22
CA ARG A 119 -13.79 -10.56 -11.85
C ARG A 119 -12.62 -10.60 -10.87
N LEU A 120 -12.50 -9.60 -10.00
CA LEU A 120 -11.49 -9.61 -8.94
C LEU A 120 -11.66 -10.83 -8.03
N HIS A 121 -12.88 -11.11 -7.58
CA HIS A 121 -13.16 -12.29 -6.76
C HIS A 121 -12.89 -13.60 -7.49
N ALA A 122 -13.18 -13.66 -8.79
CA ALA A 122 -12.87 -14.82 -9.63
C ALA A 122 -11.35 -15.08 -9.72
N GLY A 123 -10.55 -14.02 -9.92
CA GLY A 123 -9.08 -14.14 -9.90
C GLY A 123 -8.55 -14.54 -8.53
N MET A 124 -9.06 -13.95 -7.44
CA MET A 124 -8.67 -14.33 -6.07
C MET A 124 -8.89 -15.81 -5.76
N ARG A 125 -10.00 -16.41 -6.26
CA ARG A 125 -10.26 -17.85 -6.11
C ARG A 125 -9.24 -18.76 -6.82
N GLN A 126 -8.57 -18.25 -7.85
CA GLN A 126 -7.54 -18.99 -8.59
C GLN A 126 -6.17 -18.91 -7.92
N THR A 127 -5.95 -17.90 -7.07
CA THR A 127 -4.66 -17.67 -6.43
C THR A 127 -4.53 -18.43 -5.11
N ASN A 128 -3.47 -19.23 -4.97
CA ASN A 128 -3.13 -19.88 -3.70
C ASN A 128 -2.25 -18.95 -2.86
N LEU A 129 -2.89 -18.08 -2.07
CA LEU A 129 -2.24 -17.13 -1.17
C LEU A 129 -2.36 -17.61 0.28
N ALA A 130 -1.24 -17.63 1.01
CA ALA A 130 -1.25 -17.83 2.46
C ALA A 130 -1.75 -16.57 3.17
N ALA A 131 -3.04 -16.26 3.01
CA ALA A 131 -3.65 -15.06 3.57
C ALA A 131 -3.62 -15.12 5.11
N PRO A 132 -3.06 -14.10 5.79
CA PRO A 132 -3.10 -14.05 7.25
C PRO A 132 -4.54 -14.07 7.75
N HIS A 133 -4.82 -14.89 8.76
CA HIS A 133 -6.15 -14.91 9.36
C HIS A 133 -6.47 -13.54 10.00
N PHE A 134 -7.68 -13.03 9.78
CA PHE A 134 -8.05 -11.69 10.22
C PHE A 134 -7.95 -11.52 11.75
N THR A 135 -8.20 -12.59 12.52
CA THR A 135 -8.09 -12.56 13.99
C THR A 135 -6.68 -12.27 14.48
N THR A 136 -5.64 -12.55 13.68
CA THR A 136 -4.26 -12.16 14.00
C THR A 136 -4.14 -10.64 14.07
N ARG A 137 -4.77 -9.91 13.14
CA ARG A 137 -4.81 -8.43 13.17
C ARG A 137 -5.63 -7.91 14.34
N VAL A 138 -6.77 -8.54 14.65
CA VAL A 138 -7.59 -8.16 15.81
C VAL A 138 -6.79 -8.34 17.11
N ALA A 139 -6.10 -9.48 17.27
CA ALA A 139 -5.27 -9.75 18.43
C ALA A 139 -4.10 -8.76 18.57
N GLU A 140 -3.49 -8.36 17.45
CA GLU A 140 -2.44 -7.34 17.44
C GLU A 140 -2.96 -5.96 17.84
N ALA A 141 -4.08 -5.53 17.25
CA ALA A 141 -4.73 -4.27 17.62
C ALA A 141 -5.10 -4.25 19.11
N ARG A 142 -5.60 -5.37 19.64
CA ARG A 142 -5.92 -5.50 21.07
C ARG A 142 -4.68 -5.35 21.95
N ARG A 143 -3.55 -5.98 21.61
CA ARG A 143 -2.28 -5.79 22.34
C ARG A 143 -1.85 -4.32 22.40
N LEU A 144 -1.96 -3.59 21.29
CA LEU A 144 -1.62 -2.16 21.24
C LEU A 144 -2.58 -1.31 22.10
N VAL A 145 -3.87 -1.63 22.07
CA VAL A 145 -4.90 -0.95 22.88
C VAL A 145 -4.75 -1.27 24.37
N ASP A 146 -4.25 -2.45 24.72
CA ASP A 146 -4.01 -2.84 26.12
C ASP A 146 -2.71 -2.22 26.67
N ASN A 147 -1.69 -2.05 25.83
CA ASN A 147 -0.42 -1.45 26.23
C ASN A 147 -0.38 0.07 26.03
N ARG A 148 -0.47 0.82 27.14
CA ARG A 148 -0.36 2.29 27.14
C ARG A 148 1.00 2.81 26.69
N GLN A 149 2.08 2.04 26.89
CA GLN A 149 3.42 2.47 26.49
C GLN A 149 3.58 2.49 24.96
N ASP A 150 2.91 1.57 24.26
CA ASP A 150 2.96 1.49 22.79
C ASP A 150 2.02 2.50 22.12
N THR A 151 1.04 3.02 22.86
CA THR A 151 0.02 3.95 22.36
C THR A 151 -0.17 5.15 23.30
N PRO A 152 0.89 5.94 23.59
CA PRO A 152 0.82 7.03 24.55
C PRO A 152 -0.15 8.15 24.12
N ASP A 153 -0.31 8.32 22.80
CA ASP A 153 -1.17 9.35 22.22
C ASP A 153 -2.64 8.93 22.14
N LEU A 154 -3.00 7.69 22.52
CA LEU A 154 -4.38 7.20 22.49
C LEU A 154 -5.14 7.60 23.77
N PRO A 155 -6.12 8.53 23.70
CA PRO A 155 -6.85 9.01 24.87
C PRO A 155 -7.63 7.89 25.57
N GLY A 156 -7.89 8.06 26.87
CA GLY A 156 -8.57 7.03 27.68
C GLY A 156 -9.99 6.68 27.19
N ALA A 157 -10.74 7.67 26.68
CA ALA A 157 -12.07 7.45 26.12
C ALA A 157 -12.02 6.58 24.85
N ASP A 158 -11.13 6.92 23.93
CA ASP A 158 -10.92 6.18 22.68
C ASP A 158 -10.40 4.77 22.95
N ARG A 159 -9.47 4.63 23.91
CA ARG A 159 -9.00 3.31 24.36
C ARG A 159 -10.15 2.44 24.85
N LYS A 160 -11.02 2.98 25.71
CA LYS A 160 -12.18 2.24 26.23
C LYS A 160 -13.15 1.83 25.12
N LEU A 161 -13.36 2.71 24.12
CA LEU A 161 -14.16 2.39 22.94
C LEU A 161 -13.52 1.23 22.17
N LEU A 162 -12.25 1.34 21.82
CA LEU A 162 -11.53 0.33 21.04
C LEU A 162 -11.47 -1.02 21.76
N SER A 163 -11.21 -1.05 23.07
CA SER A 163 -11.20 -2.29 23.86
C SER A 163 -12.55 -3.01 23.80
N LYS A 164 -13.67 -2.28 23.81
CA LYS A 164 -15.01 -2.88 23.69
C LYS A 164 -15.31 -3.39 22.28
N THR A 165 -14.86 -2.67 21.26
CA THR A 165 -15.11 -3.04 19.85
C THR A 165 -14.27 -4.23 19.41
N LEU A 166 -13.08 -4.42 19.99
CA LEU A 166 -12.12 -5.48 19.65
C LEU A 166 -12.27 -6.75 20.53
N GLN A 167 -13.31 -6.84 21.36
CA GLN A 167 -13.72 -8.06 22.06
C GLN A 167 -14.37 -9.03 21.09
#